data_AF-A0A847FHA3-F1
#
_entry.id   AF-A0A847FHA3-F1
#
_cell.length_a   1.000
_cell.length_b   1.000
_cell.length_c   1.000
_cell.angle_alpha   90.00
_cell.angle_beta   90.00
_cell.angle_gamma   90.00
#
_symmetry.space_group_name_H-M   'P 1'
#
loop_
_entity.id
_entity.type
_entity.pdbx_description
1 polymer ?
#
loop_
_entity_poly.entity_id
_entity_poly.type
_entity_poly.pdbx_seq_one_letter_code
_entity_poly.pdbx_strand_id
1 'polypeptide(L)' 'MPRDVLIYEGKVKAVHYNNAQEIRVDGLAFTLSCDDGNVAVGYELIDLGVDIQEEVDDIVQSFEYIP' A
#
# COMPACT_ATOMS: atom_id res chain seq x y z
N MET A 1 -1.72 10.45 -5.51
CA MET A 1 -0.65 9.42 -5.54
C MET A 1 -1.07 8.32 -6.52
N PRO A 2 -0.23 7.84 -7.44
CA PRO A 2 -0.52 6.58 -8.16
C PRO A 2 -0.74 5.44 -7.17
N ARG A 3 -1.74 4.59 -7.43
CA ARG A 3 -2.13 3.46 -6.58
C ARG A 3 -2.26 2.22 -7.47
N ASP A 4 -1.33 1.29 -7.33
CA ASP A 4 -1.25 0.09 -8.14
C ASP A 4 -1.63 -1.14 -7.32
N VAL A 5 -2.67 -1.85 -7.75
CA VAL A 5 -3.18 -3.05 -7.05
C VAL A 5 -2.64 -4.29 -7.73
N LEU A 6 -1.87 -5.09 -7.00
CA LEU A 6 -1.44 -6.40 -7.48
C LEU A 6 -2.53 -7.43 -7.21
N ILE A 7 -3.13 -7.94 -8.29
CA ILE A 7 -4.17 -8.97 -8.23
C ILE A 7 -3.61 -10.27 -8.80
N TYR A 8 -3.77 -11.35 -8.05
CA TYR A 8 -3.42 -12.70 -8.51
C TYR A 8 -4.52 -13.67 -8.07
N GLU A 9 -5.00 -14.49 -9.01
CA GLU A 9 -6.12 -15.42 -8.79
C GLU A 9 -7.37 -14.74 -8.17
N GLY A 10 -7.64 -13.50 -8.57
CA GLY A 10 -8.79 -12.72 -8.11
C GLY A 10 -8.66 -12.14 -6.70
N LYS A 11 -7.53 -12.38 -6.02
CA LYS A 11 -7.24 -11.87 -4.67
C LYS A 11 -6.30 -10.67 -4.73
N VAL A 12 -6.48 -9.72 -3.82
CA VAL A 12 -5.55 -8.57 -3.70
C VAL A 12 -4.33 -9.01 -2.92
N LYS A 13 -3.16 -8.89 -3.52
CA LYS A 13 -1.88 -9.37 -2.94
C LYS A 13 -1.08 -8.25 -2.32
N ALA A 14 -1.11 -7.09 -2.97
CA ALA A 14 -0.46 -5.89 -2.50
C ALA A 14 -1.14 -4.65 -3.10
N VAL A 15 -1.00 -3.52 -2.42
CA VAL A 15 -1.24 -2.18 -2.98
C VAL A 15 0.04 -1.39 -2.89
N HIS A 16 0.56 -0.92 -4.02
CA HIS A 16 1.75 -0.09 -4.09
C HIS A 16 1.35 1.36 -4.32
N TYR A 17 1.84 2.24 -3.44
CA TYR A 17 1.65 3.68 -3.57
C TYR A 17 2.89 4.26 -4.22
N ASN A 18 2.69 5.02 -5.30
CA ASN A 18 3.77 5.54 -6.13
C ASN A 18 4.74 4.42 -6.57
N ASN A 19 4.23 3.23 -6.94
CA ASN A 19 5.05 2.05 -7.27
C ASN A 19 6.05 1.63 -6.18
N ALA A 20 5.72 1.85 -4.90
CA ALA A 20 6.63 1.67 -3.77
C ALA A 20 7.96 2.43 -3.95
N GLN A 21 7.92 3.53 -4.72
CA GLN A 21 9.03 4.48 -4.85
C GLN A 21 8.89 5.59 -3.81
N GLU A 22 9.99 6.30 -3.60
CA GLU A 22 10.07 7.42 -2.68
C GLU A 22 9.01 8.49 -2.99
N ILE A 23 8.28 8.89 -1.96
CA ILE A 23 7.30 9.96 -1.93
C ILE A 23 7.92 11.09 -1.10
N ARG A 24 8.09 12.27 -1.70
CA ARG A 24 8.63 13.45 -1.00
C ARG A 24 7.51 14.42 -0.62
N VAL A 25 7.46 14.81 0.64
CA VAL A 25 6.50 15.78 1.18
C VAL A 25 7.22 16.64 2.21
N ASP A 26 7.32 17.95 1.98
CA ASP A 26 8.01 18.94 2.84
C ASP A 26 9.32 18.45 3.50
N GLY A 27 10.28 18.05 2.66
CA GLY A 27 11.58 17.59 3.16
C GLY A 27 11.57 16.20 3.85
N LEU A 28 10.39 15.60 4.05
CA LEU A 28 10.24 14.21 4.45
C LEU A 28 10.19 13.29 3.22
N ALA A 29 10.70 12.08 3.40
CA ALA A 29 10.71 11.03 2.39
C ALA A 29 10.05 9.77 2.96
N PHE A 30 9.05 9.27 2.26
CA PHE A 30 8.29 8.08 2.62
C PHE A 30 8.39 7.03 1.50
N THR A 31 8.31 5.76 1.87
CA THR A 31 8.04 4.67 0.94
C THR A 31 6.91 3.85 1.54
N LEU A 32 5.87 3.55 0.75
CA LEU A 32 4.68 2.90 1.25
C LEU A 32 4.21 1.78 0.32
N SER A 33 4.01 0.61 0.90
CA SER A 33 3.31 -0.53 0.33
C SER A 33 2.36 -1.10 1.39
N CYS A 34 1.23 -1.63 0.92
CA CYS A 34 0.33 -2.45 1.71
C CYS A 34 0.48 -3.88 1.21
N ASP A 35 1.09 -4.74 2.00
CA ASP A 35 1.33 -6.15 1.67
C ASP A 35 1.27 -7.00 2.94
N ASP A 36 0.95 -8.28 2.78
CA ASP A 36 1.07 -9.24 3.87
C ASP A 36 2.53 -9.68 3.98
N GLY A 37 3.26 -9.05 4.89
CA GLY A 37 4.67 -9.35 5.18
C GLY A 37 4.89 -10.72 5.82
N ASN A 38 3.84 -11.50 6.11
CA ASN A 38 3.98 -12.82 6.70
C ASN A 38 4.27 -13.88 5.63
N VAL A 39 5.56 -14.04 5.33
CA VAL A 39 6.09 -15.03 4.37
C VAL A 39 5.65 -16.47 4.69
N ALA A 40 5.26 -16.76 5.94
CA ALA A 40 4.88 -18.11 6.36
C ALA A 40 3.50 -18.55 5.87
N VAL A 41 2.62 -17.62 5.48
CA VAL A 41 1.22 -17.93 5.11
C VAL A 41 1.09 -18.39 3.65
N GLY A 42 2.14 -18.25 2.83
CA GLY A 42 2.10 -18.61 1.41
C GLY A 42 1.34 -17.57 0.58
N TYR A 43 1.89 -17.22 -0.58
CA TYR A 43 1.40 -16.12 -1.42
C TYR A 43 -0.04 -16.33 -1.93
N GLU A 44 -0.42 -17.59 -2.14
CA GLU A 44 -1.74 -18.03 -2.58
C GLU A 44 -2.84 -17.71 -1.56
N LEU A 45 -2.52 -17.70 -0.26
CA LEU A 45 -3.48 -17.45 0.81
C LEU A 45 -3.69 -15.96 1.06
N ILE A 46 -2.74 -15.10 0.70
CA ILE A 46 -2.84 -13.64 0.85
C ILE A 46 -4.08 -13.12 0.12
N ASP A 47 -4.92 -12.38 0.83
CA ASP A 47 -6.03 -11.62 0.28
C ASP A 47 -6.26 -10.40 1.16
N LEU A 48 -5.74 -9.24 0.72
CA LEU A 48 -5.83 -8.01 1.49
C LEU A 48 -7.27 -7.53 1.54
N GLY A 49 -7.81 -7.45 2.75
CA GLY A 49 -9.13 -6.89 3.01
C GLY A 49 -9.25 -5.46 2.51
N VAL A 50 -10.45 -5.10 2.04
CA VAL A 50 -10.75 -3.73 1.58
C VAL A 50 -10.58 -2.70 2.70
N ASP A 51 -10.85 -3.09 3.94
CA ASP A 51 -10.69 -2.28 5.14
C ASP A 51 -9.24 -1.86 5.37
N ILE A 52 -8.29 -2.79 5.23
CA ILE A 52 -6.86 -2.48 5.35
C ILE A 52 -6.41 -1.58 4.20
N GLN A 53 -6.94 -1.80 2.99
CA GLN A 53 -6.61 -0.95 1.85
C GLN A 53 -7.11 0.49 2.05
N GLU A 54 -8.32 0.68 2.56
CA GLU A 54 -8.90 1.98 2.87
C GLU A 54 -8.09 2.72 3.95
N GLU A 55 -7.64 2.03 5.00
CA GLU A 55 -6.80 2.64 6.04
C GLU A 55 -5.48 3.17 5.48
N VAL A 56 -4.85 2.43 4.56
CA VAL A 56 -3.59 2.89 3.93
C VAL A 56 -3.85 4.01 2.92
N ASP A 57 -5.00 4.01 2.25
CA ASP A 57 -5.44 5.11 1.41
C ASP A 57 -5.60 6.41 2.24
N ASP A 58 -6.16 6.32 3.45
CA ASP A 58 -6.28 7.44 4.40
C ASP A 58 -4.91 7.96 4.88
N ILE A 59 -3.94 7.06 5.13
CA ILE A 59 -2.56 7.45 5.45
C ILE A 59 -1.95 8.28 4.31
N VAL A 60 -2.12 7.83 3.07
CA VAL A 60 -1.59 8.52 1.89
C VAL A 60 -2.26 9.89 1.72
N GLN A 61 -3.56 9.96 1.94
CA GLN A 61 -4.30 11.23 1.88
C GLN A 61 -3.85 12.19 2.98
N SER A 62 -3.43 11.68 4.15
CA SER A 62 -2.97 12.52 5.25
C SER A 62 -1.70 13.32 4.94
N PHE A 63 -0.95 12.92 3.90
CA PHE A 63 0.25 13.64 3.45
C PHE A 63 -0.07 15.06 2.95
N GLU A 64 -1.31 15.33 2.53
CA GLU A 64 -1.76 16.67 2.15
C GLU A 64 -1.75 17.66 3.33
N TYR A 65 -1.65 17.17 4.57
CA TYR A 65 -1.61 17.98 5.79
C TYR A 65 -0.21 18.17 6.37
N ILE A 66 0.83 17.63 5.72
CA ILE A 66 2.22 17.90 6.08
C ILE A 66 2.56 19.31 5.55
N PRO A 67 2.96 20.24 6.43
CA PRO A 67 3.05 21.68 6.14
C PRO A 67 4.09 22.05 5.07
#